data_AF-A0A7S1MDK4-F1
#
_entry.id   AF-A0A7S1MDK4-F1
#
_cell.length_a   1.000
_cell.length_b   1.000
_cell.length_c   1.000
_cell.angle_alpha   90.00
_cell.angle_beta   90.00
_cell.angle_gamma   90.00
#
_symmetry.space_group_name_H-M   'P 1'
#
loop_
_entity.id
_entity.type
_entity.pdbx_description
1 polymer ?
#
loop_
_entity_poly.entity_id
_entity_poly.type
_entity_poly.pdbx_seq_one_letter_code
_entity_poly.pdbx_strand_id
1 'polypeptide(L)'
;RPTQGAAPAPQTVPRREPGPVNQPPRLVPMKSGPETYVVYTKGNDAGEVVVKTLVGTYVEQGSNHGRKVFKQMPEQGEEVIDVFLYFWDERDGAEHQGWWFGNKLGGTQVWSHNRSTSMTPPLTGWKIPWNGTERMTLMVAPKADTQKSEFEGKFREVSQAISE
;
A
#
# COMPACT_ATOMS: atom_id res chain seq x y z
N ARG A 1 63.43 36.26 35.37
CA ARG A 1 63.65 36.18 33.91
C ARG A 1 62.28 35.92 33.26
N PRO A 2 61.85 36.71 32.27
CA PRO A 2 60.43 37.00 32.03
C PRO A 2 59.87 36.36 30.74
N THR A 3 58.58 36.04 30.74
CA THR A 3 57.74 35.89 29.53
C THR A 3 56.32 36.31 29.93
N GLN A 4 55.94 37.56 29.65
CA GLN A 4 55.28 38.02 28.42
C GLN A 4 53.79 37.68 28.39
N GLY A 5 53.00 38.73 28.21
CA GLY A 5 51.55 38.73 28.29
C GLY A 5 50.85 38.11 27.09
N ALA A 6 49.54 37.93 27.26
CA ALA A 6 48.64 37.62 26.17
C ALA A 6 47.37 38.48 26.34
N ALA A 7 47.00 39.09 25.22
CA ALA A 7 45.98 40.13 25.03
C ALA A 7 44.53 39.63 25.24
N PRO A 8 43.55 40.54 25.45
CA PRO A 8 42.14 40.19 25.41
C PRO A 8 41.70 39.89 23.96
N ALA A 9 40.89 38.84 23.80
CA ALA A 9 40.33 38.43 22.52
C ALA A 9 39.33 39.47 21.95
N PRO A 10 39.27 39.66 20.63
CA PRO A 10 38.35 40.60 20.00
C PRO A 10 36.91 40.09 20.03
N GLN A 11 35.98 40.97 20.40
CA GLN A 11 34.54 40.73 20.36
C GLN A 11 34.08 40.57 18.91
N THR A 12 33.43 39.44 18.60
CA THR A 12 32.85 39.17 17.29
C THR A 12 31.56 39.98 17.10
N VAL A 13 31.54 40.85 16.09
CA VAL A 13 30.33 41.52 15.63
C VAL A 13 29.32 40.51 15.06
N PRO A 14 28.01 40.61 15.35
CA PRO A 14 27.02 39.75 14.71
C PRO A 14 26.87 40.12 13.23
N ARG A 15 27.12 39.15 12.35
CA ARG A 15 26.87 39.24 10.91
C ARG A 15 25.36 39.32 10.69
N ARG A 16 24.86 40.43 10.14
CA ARG A 16 23.45 40.58 9.75
C ARG A 16 23.14 39.60 8.60
N GLU A 17 22.18 38.72 8.80
CA GLU A 17 21.66 37.83 7.76
C GLU A 17 20.86 38.65 6.73
N PRO A 18 21.07 38.47 5.41
CA PRO A 18 20.20 39.05 4.41
C PRO A 18 18.83 38.34 4.42
N GLY A 19 17.76 39.14 4.35
CA GLY A 19 16.36 38.71 4.49
C GLY A 19 15.86 37.69 3.46
N PRO A 20 14.59 37.25 3.59
CA PRO A 20 14.08 36.09 2.89
C PRO A 20 13.98 36.36 1.39
N VAL A 21 14.76 35.59 0.61
CA VAL A 21 14.59 35.48 -0.83
C VAL A 21 13.21 34.88 -1.09
N ASN A 22 12.43 35.60 -1.89
CA ASN A 22 11.09 35.24 -2.34
C ASN A 22 11.17 33.91 -3.13
N GLN A 23 11.02 32.77 -2.44
CA GLN A 23 10.92 31.47 -3.10
C GLN A 23 9.54 31.34 -3.72
N PRO A 24 9.43 30.89 -4.99
CA PRO A 24 8.14 30.50 -5.55
C PRO A 24 7.50 29.42 -4.66
N PRO A 25 6.16 29.35 -4.57
CA PRO A 25 5.51 28.36 -3.72
C PRO A 25 6.02 26.97 -4.10
N ARG A 26 6.69 26.28 -3.16
CA ARG A 26 6.88 24.84 -3.29
C ARG A 26 5.48 24.26 -3.44
N LEU A 27 5.24 23.57 -4.55
CA LEU A 27 4.06 22.73 -4.69
C LEU A 27 4.08 21.79 -3.49
N VAL A 28 3.22 22.07 -2.50
CA VAL A 28 2.97 21.12 -1.43
C VAL A 28 2.45 19.87 -2.13
N PRO A 29 3.06 18.68 -1.94
CA PRO A 29 2.46 17.47 -2.45
C PRO A 29 1.04 17.42 -1.89
N MET A 30 0.05 17.45 -2.78
CA MET A 30 -1.34 17.24 -2.39
C MET A 30 -1.35 15.98 -1.54
N LYS A 31 -1.91 16.05 -0.32
CA LYS A 31 -2.00 14.89 0.57
C LYS A 31 -2.64 13.75 -0.22
N SER A 32 -1.84 12.79 -0.66
CA SER A 32 -2.34 11.57 -1.28
C SER A 32 -3.21 10.91 -0.23
N GLY A 33 -4.48 10.65 -0.55
CA GLY A 33 -5.38 9.90 0.32
C GLY A 33 -4.79 8.53 0.68
N PRO A 34 -5.42 7.80 1.63
CA PRO A 34 -4.96 6.48 2.01
C PRO A 34 -4.85 5.56 0.79
N GLU A 35 -3.76 4.81 0.69
CA GLU A 35 -3.58 3.89 -0.43
C GLU A 35 -4.64 2.80 -0.39
N THR A 36 -5.15 2.43 -1.56
CA THR A 36 -6.31 1.54 -1.69
C THR A 36 -6.05 0.48 -2.74
N TYR A 37 -6.42 -0.76 -2.43
CA TYR A 37 -6.39 -1.91 -3.34
C TYR A 37 -7.81 -2.41 -3.62
N VAL A 38 -8.01 -3.00 -4.79
CA VAL A 38 -9.21 -3.74 -5.15
C VAL A 38 -8.81 -5.19 -5.38
N VAL A 39 -9.48 -6.09 -4.68
CA VAL A 39 -9.35 -7.53 -4.84
C VAL A 39 -10.55 -8.02 -5.64
N TYR A 40 -10.29 -8.74 -6.73
CA TYR A 40 -11.33 -9.26 -7.61
C TYR A 40 -10.88 -10.60 -8.21
N THR A 41 -11.82 -11.37 -8.75
CA THR A 41 -11.51 -12.57 -9.54
C THR A 41 -11.84 -12.36 -11.01
N LYS A 42 -11.02 -12.91 -11.91
CA LYS A 42 -11.29 -13.02 -13.36
C LYS A 42 -11.91 -14.35 -13.76
N GLY A 43 -12.02 -15.30 -12.83
CA GLY A 43 -12.55 -16.64 -13.07
C GLY A 43 -14.04 -16.77 -12.77
N ASN A 44 -14.56 -17.98 -12.99
CA ASN A 44 -15.93 -18.35 -12.62
C ASN A 44 -16.03 -18.90 -11.17
N ASP A 45 -15.17 -18.40 -10.28
CA ASP A 45 -15.01 -18.84 -8.89
C ASP A 45 -15.51 -17.80 -7.87
N ALA A 46 -16.17 -16.73 -8.33
CA ALA A 46 -16.73 -15.69 -7.47
C ALA A 46 -17.76 -16.22 -6.45
N GLY A 47 -18.39 -17.36 -6.73
CA GLY A 47 -19.33 -18.02 -5.82
C GLY A 47 -18.67 -18.85 -4.72
N GLU A 48 -17.37 -19.11 -4.79
CA GLU A 48 -16.66 -19.81 -3.72
C GLU A 48 -16.56 -18.92 -2.48
N VAL A 49 -16.93 -19.46 -1.31
CA VAL A 49 -17.02 -18.69 -0.06
C VAL A 49 -15.71 -17.93 0.24
N VAL A 50 -14.56 -18.58 0.09
CA VAL A 50 -13.26 -17.93 0.37
C VAL A 50 -12.97 -16.82 -0.63
N VAL A 51 -13.28 -17.00 -1.91
CA VAL A 51 -13.11 -15.95 -2.93
C VAL A 51 -14.02 -14.77 -2.62
N LYS A 52 -15.30 -15.04 -2.31
CA LYS A 52 -16.26 -14.01 -1.91
C LYS A 52 -15.77 -13.23 -0.68
N THR A 53 -15.21 -13.89 0.33
CA THR A 53 -14.63 -13.22 1.50
C THR A 53 -13.48 -12.29 1.15
N LEU A 54 -12.62 -12.66 0.20
CA LEU A 54 -11.44 -11.87 -0.13
C LEU A 54 -11.71 -10.71 -1.10
N VAL A 55 -12.68 -10.87 -2.00
CA VAL A 55 -13.06 -9.85 -2.99
C VAL A 55 -13.59 -8.60 -2.30
N GLY A 56 -13.12 -7.42 -2.71
CA GLY A 56 -13.56 -6.15 -2.14
C GLY A 56 -12.51 -5.04 -2.22
N THR A 57 -12.82 -3.91 -1.58
CA THR A 57 -11.92 -2.74 -1.52
C THR A 57 -11.17 -2.71 -0.19
N TYR A 58 -9.84 -2.60 -0.24
CA TYR A 58 -8.96 -2.58 0.92
C TYR A 58 -8.30 -1.21 1.06
N VAL A 59 -8.42 -0.58 2.24
CA VAL A 59 -7.89 0.75 2.52
C VAL A 59 -6.77 0.66 3.55
N GLU A 60 -5.70 1.44 3.35
CA GLU A 60 -4.58 1.57 4.27
C GLU A 60 -5.06 1.88 5.70
N GLN A 61 -4.62 1.08 6.67
CA GLN A 61 -5.00 1.18 8.08
C GLN A 61 -3.81 1.26 9.04
N GLY A 62 -2.57 1.08 8.55
CA GLY A 62 -1.38 1.14 9.38
C GLY A 62 -0.17 0.50 8.73
N SER A 63 0.74 -0.01 9.55
CA SER A 63 1.97 -0.67 9.08
C SER A 63 2.32 -1.91 9.91
N ASN A 64 2.91 -2.91 9.26
CA ASN A 64 3.49 -4.11 9.86
C ASN A 64 4.80 -4.43 9.16
N HIS A 65 5.85 -4.76 9.92
CA HIS A 65 7.14 -5.21 9.35
C HIS A 65 7.69 -4.30 8.24
N GLY A 66 7.61 -2.98 8.47
CA GLY A 66 8.10 -1.97 7.53
C GLY A 66 7.23 -1.77 6.27
N ARG A 67 6.04 -2.38 6.19
CA ARG A 67 5.10 -2.24 5.07
C ARG A 67 3.73 -1.80 5.53
N LYS A 68 2.94 -1.26 4.61
CA LYS A 68 1.55 -0.87 4.86
C LYS A 68 0.67 -2.10 5.10
N VAL A 69 -0.35 -1.90 5.92
CA VAL A 69 -1.43 -2.84 6.21
C VAL A 69 -2.71 -2.26 5.65
N PHE A 70 -3.52 -3.10 5.02
CA PHE A 70 -4.80 -2.70 4.45
C PHE A 70 -5.92 -3.51 5.07
N LYS A 71 -7.08 -2.89 5.30
CA LYS A 71 -8.29 -3.55 5.79
C LYS A 71 -9.40 -3.43 4.76
N GLN A 72 -10.10 -4.54 4.53
CA GLN A 72 -11.27 -4.55 3.66
C GLN A 72 -12.36 -3.65 4.25
N MET A 73 -12.95 -2.83 3.38
CA MET A 73 -14.08 -1.98 3.73
C MET A 73 -15.35 -2.81 3.64
N PRO A 74 -16.24 -2.76 4.64
CA PRO A 74 -17.50 -3.48 4.59
C PRO A 74 -18.38 -2.93 3.46
N GLU A 75 -18.99 -3.83 2.69
CA GLU A 75 -20.09 -3.49 1.80
C GLU A 75 -21.40 -3.41 2.58
N GLN A 76 -22.31 -2.52 2.17
CA GLN A 76 -23.55 -2.27 2.90
C GLN A 76 -24.42 -3.54 2.93
N GLY A 77 -24.72 -4.04 4.14
CA GLY A 77 -25.69 -5.12 4.34
C GLY A 77 -25.14 -6.55 4.35
N GLU A 78 -23.82 -6.74 4.24
CA GLU A 78 -23.20 -8.07 4.41
C GLU A 78 -22.68 -8.29 5.84
N GLU A 79 -22.56 -9.56 6.24
CA GLU A 79 -21.93 -9.95 7.50
C GLU A 79 -20.46 -9.50 7.48
N VAL A 80 -20.10 -8.63 8.43
CA VAL A 80 -18.78 -7.98 8.45
C VAL A 80 -17.75 -8.95 9.02
N ILE A 81 -17.12 -9.73 8.14
CA ILE A 81 -15.87 -10.40 8.45
C ILE A 81 -14.75 -9.40 8.21
N ASP A 82 -13.96 -9.11 9.25
CA ASP A 82 -12.76 -8.32 9.08
C ASP A 82 -11.73 -9.10 8.26
N VAL A 83 -11.24 -8.50 7.17
CA VAL A 83 -10.16 -9.06 6.36
C VAL A 83 -9.03 -8.05 6.23
N PHE A 84 -7.83 -8.49 6.56
CA PHE A 84 -6.60 -7.71 6.48
C PHE A 84 -5.70 -8.26 5.40
N LEU A 85 -5.06 -7.35 4.67
CA LEU A 85 -3.96 -7.60 3.75
C LEU A 85 -2.68 -7.02 4.36
N TYR A 86 -1.74 -7.88 4.72
CA TYR A 86 -0.53 -7.48 5.44
C TYR A 86 0.68 -8.34 5.07
N PHE A 87 1.87 -7.79 5.30
CA PHE A 87 3.12 -8.53 5.14
C PHE A 87 3.56 -9.19 6.45
N TRP A 88 4.21 -10.35 6.36
CA TRP A 88 4.90 -11.05 7.44
C TRP A 88 6.36 -11.30 7.05
N ASP A 89 7.28 -11.03 7.98
CA ASP A 89 8.70 -11.29 7.78
C ASP A 89 9.05 -12.77 8.03
N GLU A 90 10.32 -13.11 7.98
CA GLU A 90 10.80 -14.50 8.10
C GLU A 90 11.00 -14.97 9.55
N ARG A 91 10.49 -14.23 10.55
CA ARG A 91 10.77 -14.52 11.98
C ARG A 91 10.26 -15.89 12.45
N ASP A 92 9.22 -16.39 11.80
CA ASP A 92 8.65 -17.71 12.06
C ASP A 92 9.09 -18.76 11.02
N GLY A 93 10.02 -18.39 10.12
CA GLY A 93 10.54 -19.20 9.04
C GLY A 93 10.26 -18.62 7.66
N ALA A 94 11.18 -18.86 6.71
CA ALA A 94 11.08 -18.36 5.33
C ALA A 94 9.81 -18.80 4.61
N GLU A 95 9.23 -19.93 5.01
CA GLU A 95 7.97 -20.46 4.49
C GLU A 95 6.75 -19.59 4.86
N HIS A 96 6.82 -18.84 5.96
CA HIS A 96 5.77 -17.95 6.45
C HIS A 96 5.95 -16.49 6.02
N GLN A 97 7.11 -16.16 5.44
CA GLN A 97 7.37 -14.83 4.91
C GLN A 97 6.48 -14.54 3.70
N GLY A 98 5.99 -13.31 3.60
CA GLY A 98 5.24 -12.84 2.43
C GLY A 98 3.98 -12.06 2.80
N TRP A 99 3.07 -11.94 1.83
CA TRP A 99 1.80 -11.25 1.98
C TRP A 99 0.67 -12.22 2.32
N TRP A 100 -0.20 -11.79 3.21
CA TRP A 100 -1.26 -12.60 3.82
C TRP A 100 -2.61 -11.89 3.75
N PHE A 101 -3.65 -12.71 3.53
CA PHE A 101 -5.03 -12.37 3.87
C PHE A 101 -5.44 -13.10 5.15
N GLY A 102 -5.84 -12.37 6.18
CA GLY A 102 -6.24 -12.95 7.47
C GLY A 102 -7.26 -12.10 8.22
N ASN A 103 -7.94 -12.71 9.19
CA ASN A 103 -9.02 -12.03 9.91
C ASN A 103 -8.52 -11.01 10.94
N LYS A 104 -7.24 -11.09 11.28
CA LYS A 104 -6.52 -10.17 12.14
C LYS A 104 -5.04 -10.16 11.73
N LEU A 105 -4.38 -9.04 11.99
CA LEU A 105 -2.95 -8.90 11.74
C LEU A 105 -2.14 -9.91 12.56
N GLY A 106 -1.37 -10.76 11.89
CA GLY A 106 -0.56 -11.80 12.53
C GLY A 106 -1.38 -12.92 13.20
N GLY A 107 -2.64 -13.10 12.82
CA GLY A 107 -3.48 -14.15 13.37
C GLY A 107 -3.23 -15.53 12.79
N THR A 108 -3.84 -16.52 13.43
CA THR A 108 -3.81 -17.93 12.98
C THR A 108 -4.87 -18.24 11.94
N GLN A 109 -5.93 -17.42 11.84
CA GLN A 109 -6.97 -17.60 10.85
C GLN A 109 -6.66 -16.76 9.61
N VAL A 110 -6.18 -17.47 8.58
CA VAL A 110 -5.70 -16.93 7.32
C VAL A 110 -6.31 -17.69 6.16
N TRP A 111 -6.59 -16.97 5.07
CA TRP A 111 -7.23 -17.54 3.87
C TRP A 111 -6.24 -17.75 2.73
N SER A 112 -5.32 -16.79 2.55
CA SER A 112 -4.44 -16.77 1.40
C SER A 112 -3.05 -16.24 1.76
N HIS A 113 -2.05 -16.77 1.06
CA HIS A 113 -0.64 -16.42 1.21
C HIS A 113 0.03 -16.27 -0.15
N ASN A 114 0.95 -15.33 -0.23
CA ASN A 114 1.85 -15.14 -1.36
C ASN A 114 3.26 -14.85 -0.84
N ARG A 115 4.27 -15.61 -1.30
CA ARG A 115 5.65 -15.51 -0.81
C ARG A 115 6.41 -14.27 -1.27
N SER A 116 5.78 -13.36 -2.02
CA SER A 116 6.44 -12.13 -2.47
C SER A 116 6.98 -11.29 -1.31
N THR A 117 8.20 -10.82 -1.45
CA THR A 117 8.86 -9.85 -0.56
C THR A 117 8.81 -8.44 -1.13
N SER A 118 7.92 -8.14 -2.09
CA SER A 118 7.74 -6.80 -2.67
C SER A 118 7.15 -5.80 -1.68
N MET A 119 7.58 -4.53 -1.67
CA MET A 119 7.10 -3.49 -0.72
C MET A 119 5.58 -3.25 -0.74
N THR A 120 4.92 -3.65 -1.82
CA THR A 120 3.47 -3.60 -2.02
C THR A 120 2.91 -5.01 -2.24
N PRO A 121 1.61 -5.23 -1.99
CA PRO A 121 0.95 -6.49 -2.31
C PRO A 121 1.15 -6.92 -3.76
N PRO A 122 1.46 -8.20 -4.03
CA PRO A 122 1.61 -8.72 -5.38
C PRO A 122 0.26 -8.84 -6.10
N LEU A 123 0.26 -8.57 -7.41
CA LEU A 123 -0.95 -8.60 -8.24
C LEU A 123 -1.57 -10.00 -8.34
N THR A 124 -0.75 -11.03 -8.52
CA THR A 124 -1.11 -12.45 -8.69
C THR A 124 -0.20 -13.32 -7.81
N GLY A 125 -0.31 -14.66 -7.87
CA GLY A 125 0.52 -15.57 -7.05
C GLY A 125 -0.14 -16.05 -5.76
N TRP A 126 -1.43 -15.76 -5.57
CA TRP A 126 -2.14 -15.99 -4.31
C TRP A 126 -2.59 -17.44 -4.17
N LYS A 127 -2.19 -18.12 -3.10
CA LYS A 127 -2.64 -19.49 -2.81
C LYS A 127 -3.97 -19.49 -2.08
N ILE A 128 -4.93 -20.33 -2.48
CA ILE A 128 -6.19 -20.55 -1.76
C ILE A 128 -6.49 -22.05 -1.68
N PRO A 129 -6.54 -22.67 -0.48
CA PRO A 129 -6.18 -22.09 0.81
C PRO A 129 -4.71 -21.66 0.85
N TRP A 130 -4.28 -20.96 1.89
CA TRP A 130 -2.92 -20.39 2.01
C TRP A 130 -1.78 -21.40 1.77
N ASN A 131 -1.96 -22.67 2.13
CA ASN A 131 -1.02 -23.77 1.92
C ASN A 131 -1.31 -24.62 0.67
N GLY A 132 -2.29 -24.22 -0.14
CA GLY A 132 -2.76 -24.94 -1.32
C GLY A 132 -2.07 -24.51 -2.61
N THR A 133 -2.80 -24.67 -3.70
CA THR A 133 -2.38 -24.25 -5.05
C THR A 133 -2.61 -22.77 -5.27
N GLU A 134 -1.83 -22.20 -6.18
CA GLU A 134 -2.03 -20.84 -6.64
C GLU A 134 -3.39 -20.71 -7.35
N ARG A 135 -4.15 -19.69 -6.97
CA ARG A 135 -5.39 -19.29 -7.60
C ARG A 135 -5.09 -18.21 -8.63
N MET A 136 -4.88 -18.63 -9.87
CA MET A 136 -4.51 -17.74 -10.99
C MET A 136 -5.55 -16.66 -11.31
N THR A 137 -6.78 -16.84 -10.85
CA THR A 137 -7.93 -15.96 -11.10
C THR A 137 -8.00 -14.78 -10.13
N LEU A 138 -7.43 -14.91 -8.92
CA LEU A 138 -7.47 -13.87 -7.89
C LEU A 138 -6.45 -12.76 -8.20
N MET A 139 -6.92 -11.52 -8.21
CA MET A 139 -6.12 -10.34 -8.52
C MET A 139 -6.18 -9.31 -7.40
N VAL A 140 -5.04 -8.71 -7.07
CA VAL A 140 -4.92 -7.63 -6.06
C VAL A 140 -4.28 -6.41 -6.72
N ALA A 141 -5.09 -5.45 -7.16
CA ALA A 141 -4.61 -4.31 -7.94
C ALA A 141 -4.74 -2.99 -7.16
N PRO A 142 -3.80 -2.05 -7.29
CA PRO A 142 -4.01 -0.69 -6.80
C PRO A 142 -5.26 -0.08 -7.43
N LYS A 143 -6.11 0.59 -6.63
CA LYS A 143 -7.36 1.20 -7.11
C LYS A 143 -7.12 2.33 -8.14
N ALA A 144 -5.94 2.93 -8.12
CA ALA A 144 -5.55 3.93 -9.13
C ALA A 144 -5.41 3.29 -10.53
N ASP A 145 -4.86 2.09 -10.60
CA ASP A 145 -4.63 1.37 -11.87
C ASP A 145 -5.95 0.84 -12.44
N THR A 146 -6.85 0.36 -11.58
CA THR A 146 -8.17 -0.12 -12.02
C THR A 146 -9.01 1.01 -12.61
N GLN A 147 -9.10 2.17 -11.95
CA GLN A 147 -9.83 3.32 -12.47
C GLN A 147 -9.26 3.86 -13.78
N LYS A 148 -7.93 3.89 -13.92
CA LYS A 148 -7.28 4.28 -15.18
C LYS A 148 -7.69 3.35 -16.31
N SER A 149 -7.64 2.04 -16.09
CA SER A 149 -8.01 1.05 -17.10
C SER A 149 -9.49 1.13 -17.50
N GLU A 150 -10.40 1.37 -16.54
CA GLU A 150 -11.82 1.56 -16.81
C GLU A 150 -12.10 2.83 -17.61
N PHE A 151 -11.41 3.93 -17.28
CA PHE A 151 -11.54 5.18 -18.01
C PHE A 151 -11.03 5.06 -19.44
N GLU A 152 -9.86 4.45 -19.66
CA GLU A 152 -9.31 4.20 -20.99
C GLU A 152 -10.22 3.29 -21.83
N GLY A 153 -10.82 2.27 -21.21
CA GLY A 153 -11.81 1.41 -21.86
C GLY A 153 -13.06 2.19 -22.31
N LYS A 154 -13.66 2.96 -21.42
CA LYS A 154 -14.85 3.79 -21.72
C LYS A 154 -14.56 4.83 -22.79
N PHE A 155 -13.40 5.49 -22.73
CA PHE A 155 -13.01 6.49 -23.73
C PHE A 155 -12.85 5.87 -25.13
N ARG A 156 -12.27 4.66 -25.22
CA ARG A 156 -12.14 3.93 -26.48
C ARG A 156 -13.50 3.55 -27.07
N GLU A 157 -14.41 3.06 -26.25
CA GLU A 157 -15.78 2.70 -26.68
C GLU A 157 -16.56 3.91 -27.19
N VAL A 158 -16.52 5.03 -26.46
CA VAL A 158 -17.16 6.29 -26.89
C VAL A 158 -16.53 6.81 -28.18
N SER A 159 -15.20 6.73 -28.33
CA SER A 159 -14.51 7.16 -29.56
C SER A 159 -14.92 6.31 -30.78
N GLN A 160 -15.17 5.02 -30.59
CA GLN A 160 -15.67 4.14 -31.65
C GLN A 160 -17.12 4.47 -32.02
N ALA A 161 -18.00 4.70 -31.03
CA ALA A 161 -19.40 5.02 -31.27
C ALA A 161 -19.64 6.38 -31.97
N ILE A 162 -18.71 7.33 -31.85
CA ILE A 162 -18.80 8.65 -32.52
C ILE A 162 -18.21 8.59 -33.96
N SER A 163 -17.46 7.54 -34.29
CA SER A 163 -16.85 7.37 -35.61
C SER A 163 -17.74 6.59 -36.60
N GLU A 164 -18.90 6.11 -36.16
CA GLU A 164 -19.95 5.46 -36.97
C GLU A 164 -21.11 6.41 -37.26
#